data_AF-A0A7K7T581-F1
#
_entry.id   AF-A0A7K7T581-F1
#
_cell.length_a   1.000
_cell.length_b   1.000
_cell.length_c   1.000
_cell.angle_alpha   90.00
_cell.angle_beta   90.00
_cell.angle_gamma   90.00
#
_symmetry.space_group_name_H-M   'P 1'
#
loop_
_entity.id
_entity.type
_entity.pdbx_description
1 polymer ?
#
loop_
_entity_poly.entity_id
_entity_poly.type
_entity_poly.pdbx_seq_one_letter_code
_entity_poly.pdbx_strand_id
1 'polypeptide(L)'
;MHFQWDWLCLGVLIITSVTAETENEENLDTDVEVEDFDKQSQEAEVDRDKPSIEVVYQTPKPTGEVYFTETFDGGLSGLHFFSKALCVCVLGRWEVEELKENTVPGDRGLVLKSVAKHHAISAMLTKAFIFDDKPLIVQYEVNFQKGIDCGGAYIKLLSSSDDLDLEYFFDRTPYTIMFGPDKCGEDYKLHF
;
A
#
# COMPACT_ATOMS: atom_id res chain seq x y z
N MET A 1 -44.56 28.12 24.02
CA MET A 1 -45.53 27.03 24.26
C MET A 1 -46.56 27.07 23.13
N HIS A 2 -46.74 25.93 22.47
CA HIS A 2 -47.81 25.53 21.50
C HIS A 2 -47.89 26.28 20.15
N PHE A 3 -47.62 25.72 18.96
CA PHE A 3 -47.97 24.45 18.25
C PHE A 3 -49.22 24.57 17.36
N GLN A 4 -49.16 23.91 16.18
CA GLN A 4 -50.14 23.69 15.09
C GLN A 4 -49.79 24.48 13.81
N TRP A 5 -49.27 23.90 12.71
CA TRP A 5 -49.42 22.62 11.99
C TRP A 5 -50.67 22.52 11.10
N ASP A 6 -50.37 22.40 9.80
CA ASP A 6 -51.10 21.91 8.64
C ASP A 6 -52.27 22.69 8.01
N TRP A 7 -52.02 23.12 6.76
CA TRP A 7 -53.01 22.99 5.69
C TRP A 7 -52.34 22.41 4.44
N LEU A 8 -52.82 21.22 4.06
CA LEU A 8 -52.63 20.55 2.77
C LEU A 8 -52.80 21.48 1.56
N CYS A 9 -51.84 21.41 0.63
CA CYS A 9 -52.08 21.66 -0.80
C CYS A 9 -51.63 20.42 -1.59
N LEU A 10 -52.61 19.57 -1.93
CA LEU A 10 -52.49 18.61 -3.02
C LEU A 10 -52.36 19.40 -4.34
N GLY A 11 -51.38 19.04 -5.18
CA GLY A 11 -51.11 19.74 -6.44
C GLY A 11 -50.42 18.86 -7.49
N VAL A 12 -51.16 17.85 -7.97
CA VAL A 12 -51.21 17.31 -9.34
C VAL A 12 -49.89 17.08 -10.11
N LEU A 13 -49.57 15.79 -10.28
CA LEU A 13 -48.72 15.22 -11.33
C LEU A 13 -49.46 15.30 -12.68
N ILE A 14 -48.89 16.00 -13.67
CA ILE A 14 -49.29 15.88 -15.08
C ILE A 14 -48.10 15.38 -15.89
N ILE A 15 -48.25 14.20 -16.45
CA ILE A 15 -47.36 13.57 -17.44
C ILE A 15 -47.80 14.11 -18.80
N THR A 16 -46.87 14.67 -19.58
CA THR A 16 -47.07 14.90 -21.02
C THR A 16 -45.90 14.32 -21.79
N SER A 17 -46.18 13.24 -22.52
CA SER A 17 -45.36 12.69 -23.60
C SER A 17 -45.42 13.62 -24.81
N VAL A 18 -44.26 13.98 -25.37
CA VAL A 18 -44.16 14.59 -26.70
C VAL A 18 -43.06 13.85 -27.48
N THR A 19 -43.46 13.29 -28.60
CA THR A 19 -42.64 12.73 -29.69
C THR A 19 -42.69 13.70 -30.87
N ALA A 20 -41.54 14.05 -31.47
CA ALA A 20 -41.33 14.45 -32.88
C ALA A 20 -39.87 14.95 -33.02
N GLU A 21 -38.99 14.23 -33.73
CA GLU A 21 -38.68 14.31 -35.18
C GLU A 21 -37.42 15.14 -35.44
N THR A 22 -36.36 14.47 -35.92
CA THR A 22 -35.30 15.08 -36.75
C THR A 22 -34.94 14.08 -37.84
N GLU A 23 -35.37 14.37 -39.06
CA GLU A 23 -34.94 13.75 -40.32
C GLU A 23 -33.84 14.60 -41.01
N ASN A 24 -33.24 13.97 -42.03
CA ASN A 24 -32.16 14.37 -42.97
C ASN A 24 -30.71 14.21 -42.48
N GLU A 25 -30.00 13.16 -42.89
CA GLU A 25 -29.50 12.78 -44.25
C GLU A 25 -28.46 13.76 -44.83
N GLU A 26 -27.19 13.34 -44.81
CA GLU A 26 -26.31 13.42 -45.99
C GLU A 26 -25.46 12.14 -46.07
N ASN A 27 -25.55 11.48 -47.22
CA ASN A 27 -24.96 10.20 -47.60
C ASN A 27 -23.46 10.30 -47.92
N LEU A 28 -22.70 9.24 -47.65
CA LEU A 28 -21.60 8.83 -48.54
C LEU A 28 -21.42 7.31 -48.52
N ASP A 29 -21.87 6.67 -49.60
CA ASP A 29 -21.75 5.25 -49.88
C ASP A 29 -20.29 4.78 -49.96
N THR A 30 -20.03 3.58 -49.45
CA THR A 30 -19.12 2.62 -50.12
C THR A 30 -19.50 1.21 -49.70
N ASP A 31 -20.11 0.49 -50.64
CA ASP A 31 -20.40 -0.94 -50.59
C ASP A 31 -19.12 -1.77 -50.46
N VAL A 32 -19.06 -2.70 -49.50
CA VAL A 32 -18.33 -3.97 -49.67
C VAL A 32 -19.11 -5.09 -48.96
N GLU A 33 -19.28 -6.16 -49.73
CA GLU A 33 -20.10 -7.35 -49.54
C GLU A 33 -19.71 -8.18 -48.29
N VAL A 34 -20.73 -8.74 -47.64
CA VAL A 34 -20.57 -9.71 -46.54
C VAL A 34 -20.55 -11.10 -47.15
N GLU A 35 -19.37 -11.73 -47.23
CA GLU A 35 -19.27 -13.17 -47.44
C GLU A 35 -18.97 -13.89 -46.11
N ASP A 36 -19.85 -14.83 -45.81
CA ASP A 36 -19.75 -15.85 -44.78
C ASP A 36 -18.57 -16.78 -45.09
N PHE A 37 -17.55 -16.81 -44.22
CA PHE A 37 -16.48 -17.79 -44.32
C PHE A 37 -16.12 -18.34 -42.95
N ASP A 38 -16.78 -19.46 -42.65
CA ASP A 38 -16.36 -20.63 -41.91
C ASP A 38 -15.46 -20.48 -40.67
N LYS A 39 -16.01 -21.03 -39.58
CA LYS A 39 -15.31 -21.50 -38.39
C LYS A 39 -13.98 -22.17 -38.75
N GLN A 40 -12.89 -21.49 -38.46
CA GLN A 40 -11.65 -22.16 -38.10
C GLN A 40 -11.11 -21.53 -36.83
N SER A 41 -11.42 -22.20 -35.72
CA SER A 41 -10.70 -22.10 -34.47
C SER A 41 -9.22 -22.28 -34.74
N GLN A 42 -8.48 -21.18 -34.83
CA GLN A 42 -7.06 -21.19 -34.54
C GLN A 42 -6.95 -21.11 -33.03
N GLU A 43 -6.81 -22.28 -32.40
CA GLU A 43 -6.06 -22.38 -31.16
C GLU A 43 -4.71 -21.72 -31.45
N ALA A 44 -4.54 -20.47 -31.03
CA ALA A 44 -3.21 -19.93 -30.86
C ALA A 44 -2.57 -20.80 -29.78
N GLU A 45 -1.70 -21.71 -30.21
CA GLU A 45 -0.78 -22.40 -29.32
C GLU A 45 -0.08 -21.32 -28.50
N VAL A 46 -0.49 -21.21 -27.24
CA VAL A 46 0.29 -20.55 -26.20
C VAL A 46 1.58 -21.34 -26.17
N ASP A 47 2.63 -20.79 -26.77
CA ASP A 47 3.99 -21.26 -26.66
C ASP A 47 4.35 -21.30 -25.16
N ARG A 48 4.21 -22.50 -24.57
CA ARG A 48 4.49 -22.82 -23.17
C ARG A 48 5.97 -23.02 -22.90
N ASP A 49 6.84 -22.70 -23.86
CA ASP A 49 8.29 -22.92 -23.74
C ASP A 49 9.09 -21.63 -23.64
N LYS A 50 8.48 -20.52 -23.19
CA LYS A 50 9.26 -19.40 -22.68
C LYS A 50 9.80 -19.79 -21.30
N PRO A 51 11.12 -20.00 -21.10
CA PRO A 51 11.63 -20.29 -19.78
C PRO A 51 11.27 -19.11 -18.89
N SER A 52 10.42 -19.35 -17.89
CA SER A 52 10.30 -18.45 -16.76
C SER A 52 11.72 -18.28 -16.25
N ILE A 53 12.29 -17.08 -16.38
CA ILE A 53 13.57 -16.76 -15.76
C ILE A 53 13.30 -16.92 -14.27
N GLU A 54 13.73 -18.04 -13.71
CA GLU A 54 13.62 -18.32 -12.30
C GLU A 54 14.64 -17.40 -11.61
N VAL A 55 14.16 -16.24 -11.17
CA VAL A 55 14.99 -15.26 -10.47
C VAL A 55 15.29 -15.86 -9.10
N VAL A 56 16.47 -16.46 -8.97
CA VAL A 56 16.95 -16.98 -7.69
C VAL A 56 17.34 -15.79 -6.82
N TYR A 57 16.63 -15.62 -5.71
CA TYR A 57 16.94 -14.58 -4.72
C TYR A 57 18.35 -14.73 -4.17
N GLN A 58 19.01 -13.59 -3.95
CA GLN A 58 20.29 -13.50 -3.27
C GLN A 58 20.23 -12.30 -2.34
N THR A 59 20.59 -12.51 -1.06
CA THR A 59 20.65 -11.43 -0.08
C THR A 59 21.56 -10.31 -0.60
N PRO A 60 21.02 -9.09 -0.77
CA PRO A 60 21.82 -7.98 -1.25
C PRO A 60 22.92 -7.65 -0.25
N LYS A 61 24.14 -7.47 -0.76
CA LYS A 61 25.28 -7.04 0.06
C LYS A 61 25.41 -5.53 -0.05
N PRO A 62 25.24 -4.79 1.06
CA PRO A 62 25.36 -3.34 1.03
C PRO A 62 26.76 -2.93 0.56
N THR A 63 26.84 -1.85 -0.22
CA THR A 63 28.10 -1.29 -0.71
C THR A 63 28.26 0.14 -0.21
N GLY A 64 29.51 0.54 0.07
CA GLY A 64 29.81 1.88 0.58
C GLY A 64 29.46 2.06 2.06
N GLU A 65 29.18 3.31 2.45
CA GLU A 65 28.85 3.70 3.82
C GLU A 65 27.36 3.53 4.08
N VAL A 66 27.00 2.55 4.92
CA VAL A 66 25.61 2.19 5.20
C VAL A 66 25.35 2.28 6.69
N TYR A 67 24.32 3.07 7.04
CA TYR A 67 23.93 3.31 8.43
C TYR A 67 22.96 2.24 8.94
N PHE A 68 22.16 1.66 8.04
CA PHE A 68 21.24 0.58 8.37
C PHE A 68 20.86 -0.16 7.09
N THR A 69 20.71 -1.47 7.22
CA THR A 69 20.20 -2.34 6.16
C THR A 69 19.49 -3.51 6.83
N GLU A 70 18.30 -3.81 6.36
CA GLU A 70 17.52 -4.95 6.84
C GLU A 70 16.89 -5.63 5.63
N THR A 71 17.10 -6.94 5.54
CA THR A 71 16.63 -7.81 4.45
C THR A 71 15.66 -8.87 4.96
N PHE A 72 15.50 -8.99 6.29
CA PHE A 72 14.71 -9.98 7.00
C PHE A 72 15.11 -11.44 6.74
N ASP A 73 16.23 -11.69 6.06
CA ASP A 73 16.78 -13.04 5.84
C ASP A 73 17.22 -13.73 7.14
N GLY A 74 17.69 -12.93 8.10
CA GLY A 74 18.01 -13.39 9.47
C GLY A 74 16.77 -13.59 10.36
N GLY A 75 15.56 -13.49 9.81
CA GLY A 75 14.32 -13.49 10.55
C GLY A 75 14.14 -12.20 11.36
N LEU A 76 13.75 -12.33 12.63
CA LEU A 76 13.51 -11.20 13.53
C LEU A 76 14.76 -10.78 14.33
N SER A 77 15.93 -11.34 14.00
CA SER A 77 17.17 -11.09 14.73
C SER A 77 17.63 -9.64 14.58
N GLY A 78 17.91 -8.95 15.69
CA GLY A 78 18.36 -7.54 15.67
C GLY A 78 17.24 -6.50 15.73
N LEU A 79 15.98 -6.95 15.68
CA LEU A 79 14.80 -6.09 15.83
C LEU A 79 14.30 -6.14 17.28
N HIS A 80 13.95 -4.98 17.85
CA HIS A 80 13.37 -4.88 19.19
C HIS A 80 11.84 -4.75 19.09
N PHE A 81 11.13 -5.74 19.64
CA PHE A 81 9.67 -5.87 19.56
C PHE A 81 8.92 -5.35 20.78
N PHE A 82 9.66 -4.96 21.82
CA PHE A 82 9.08 -4.64 23.12
C PHE A 82 9.27 -3.17 23.43
N SER A 83 8.17 -2.44 23.32
CA SER A 83 7.98 -1.24 24.11
C SER A 83 7.48 -1.68 25.49
N LYS A 84 8.35 -1.71 26.50
CA LYS A 84 7.94 -1.76 27.92
C LYS A 84 7.02 -0.59 28.30
N ALA A 85 6.93 0.45 27.46
CA ALA A 85 6.01 1.57 27.64
C ALA A 85 4.56 1.24 27.24
N LEU A 86 4.31 0.17 26.46
CA LEU A 86 2.97 -0.25 26.03
C LEU A 86 2.58 -1.61 26.62
N CYS A 87 1.32 -1.76 27.02
CA CYS A 87 0.79 -3.08 27.37
C CYS A 87 0.88 -4.03 26.16
N VAL A 88 1.41 -5.24 26.38
CA VAL A 88 1.45 -6.33 25.37
C VAL A 88 0.09 -6.56 24.71
N CYS A 89 -1.00 -6.32 25.43
CA CYS A 89 -2.37 -6.43 24.94
C CYS A 89 -2.73 -5.48 23.78
N VAL A 90 -2.00 -4.38 23.63
CA VAL A 90 -2.23 -3.35 22.60
C VAL A 90 -1.34 -3.57 21.37
N LEU A 91 -0.25 -4.34 21.52
CA LEU A 91 0.72 -4.58 20.46
C LEU A 91 0.29 -5.73 19.54
N GLY A 92 0.42 -5.49 18.24
CA GLY A 92 0.21 -6.48 17.20
C GLY A 92 1.42 -7.39 17.02
N ARG A 93 1.17 -8.55 16.42
CA ARG A 93 2.20 -9.56 16.11
C ARG A 93 2.86 -9.30 14.77
N TRP A 94 4.17 -9.50 14.75
CA TRP A 94 5.03 -9.47 13.57
C TRP A 94 5.47 -10.89 13.20
N GLU A 95 5.56 -11.18 11.91
CA GLU A 95 6.12 -12.43 11.38
C GLU A 95 7.00 -12.11 10.16
N VAL A 96 7.99 -12.96 9.88
CA VAL A 96 8.77 -12.87 8.64
C VAL A 96 8.26 -13.93 7.68
N GLU A 97 7.75 -13.51 6.53
CA GLU A 97 7.11 -14.38 5.55
C GLU A 97 7.47 -13.95 4.12
N GLU A 98 7.33 -14.87 3.19
CA GLU A 98 7.38 -14.53 1.77
C GLU A 98 6.13 -13.74 1.35
N LEU A 99 6.23 -13.01 0.24
CA LEU A 99 5.09 -12.36 -0.38
C LEU A 99 4.03 -13.40 -0.81
N LYS A 100 2.76 -13.06 -0.65
CA LYS A 100 1.64 -13.91 -1.09
C LYS A 100 1.67 -14.17 -2.60
N GLU A 101 1.98 -13.12 -3.37
CA GLU A 101 2.25 -13.21 -4.80
C GLU A 101 3.76 -13.06 -4.99
N ASN A 102 4.49 -14.15 -4.77
CA ASN A 102 5.94 -14.14 -4.79
C ASN A 102 6.47 -14.29 -6.23
N THR A 103 7.22 -13.29 -6.69
CA THR A 103 7.95 -13.33 -7.97
C THR A 103 9.45 -13.60 -7.79
N VAL A 104 9.93 -13.60 -6.54
CA VAL A 104 11.33 -13.76 -6.16
C VAL A 104 11.41 -14.77 -4.99
N PRO A 105 11.36 -16.09 -5.28
CA PRO A 105 11.36 -17.13 -4.25
C PRO A 105 12.54 -17.01 -3.28
N GLY A 106 12.26 -17.10 -1.98
CA GLY A 106 13.25 -16.95 -0.91
C GLY A 106 13.39 -15.53 -0.35
N ASP A 107 12.91 -14.50 -1.06
CA ASP A 107 12.81 -13.14 -0.52
C ASP A 107 11.68 -13.06 0.52
N ARG A 108 11.99 -12.50 1.69
CA ARG A 108 11.07 -12.44 2.83
C ARG A 108 10.97 -11.03 3.36
N GLY A 109 9.79 -10.69 3.85
CA GLY A 109 9.51 -9.40 4.44
C GLY A 109 8.95 -9.51 5.85
N LEU A 110 9.05 -8.40 6.58
CA LEU A 110 8.37 -8.24 7.85
C LEU A 110 6.88 -7.93 7.63
N VAL A 111 6.00 -8.77 8.19
CA VAL A 111 4.56 -8.73 7.95
C VAL A 111 3.79 -8.44 9.24
N LEU A 112 2.84 -7.51 9.16
CA LEU A 112 1.88 -7.20 10.22
C LEU A 112 0.75 -8.25 10.18
N LYS A 113 0.56 -8.99 11.29
CA LYS A 113 -0.39 -10.12 11.32
C LYS A 113 -1.68 -9.83 12.07
N SER A 114 -1.75 -8.71 12.79
CA SER A 114 -2.87 -8.38 13.66
C SER A 114 -3.70 -7.24 13.07
N VAL A 115 -5.02 -7.45 12.96
CA VAL A 115 -5.93 -6.40 12.48
C VAL A 115 -6.24 -5.44 13.63
N ALA A 116 -6.32 -4.13 13.33
CA ALA A 116 -6.71 -3.08 14.29
C ALA A 116 -5.87 -3.08 15.59
N LYS A 117 -4.56 -3.32 15.47
CA LYS A 117 -3.60 -3.27 16.57
C LYS A 117 -2.46 -2.31 16.22
N HIS A 118 -1.92 -1.66 17.26
CA HIS A 118 -0.70 -0.88 17.10
C HIS A 118 0.48 -1.82 16.95
N HIS A 119 1.35 -1.54 15.99
CA HIS A 119 2.58 -2.31 15.82
C HIS A 119 3.75 -1.38 16.11
N ALA A 120 4.63 -1.83 17.00
CA ALA A 120 5.83 -1.12 17.36
C ALA A 120 7.01 -2.07 17.16
N ILE A 121 7.99 -1.62 16.40
CA ILE A 121 9.26 -2.29 16.18
C ILE A 121 10.31 -1.21 15.99
N SER A 122 11.50 -1.42 16.54
CA SER A 122 12.60 -0.48 16.39
C SER A 122 13.93 -1.23 16.29
N ALA A 123 14.89 -0.59 15.63
CA ALA A 123 16.25 -1.09 15.51
C ALA A 123 17.21 0.11 15.58
N MET A 124 18.39 -0.10 16.15
CA MET A 124 19.42 0.92 16.16
C MET A 124 20.09 1.00 14.78
N LEU A 125 20.42 2.22 14.35
CA LEU A 125 21.39 2.42 13.27
C LEU A 125 22.78 1.99 13.75
N THR A 126 23.67 1.62 12.83
CA THR A 126 25.07 1.26 13.17
C THR A 126 25.83 2.42 13.83
N LYS A 127 25.45 3.65 13.48
CA LYS A 127 25.90 4.90 14.11
C LYS A 127 24.84 5.98 13.89
N ALA A 128 24.88 7.04 14.71
CA ALA A 128 24.03 8.20 14.50
C ALA A 128 24.34 8.88 13.15
N PHE A 129 23.29 9.26 12.41
CA PHE A 129 23.42 10.10 11.24
C PHE A 129 23.45 11.58 11.67
N ILE A 130 24.46 12.31 11.21
CA ILE A 130 24.60 13.74 11.49
C ILE A 130 24.30 14.48 10.19
N PHE A 131 23.38 15.45 10.26
CA PHE A 131 23.03 16.30 9.13
C PHE A 131 24.08 17.39 8.98
N ASP A 132 25.13 17.09 8.22
CA ASP A 132 26.21 18.01 7.88
C ASP A 132 26.19 18.31 6.37
N ASP A 133 27.30 18.06 5.69
CA ASP A 133 27.53 18.21 4.26
C ASP A 133 27.06 17.01 3.43
N LYS A 134 26.76 15.85 4.03
CA LYS A 134 26.25 14.67 3.31
C LYS A 134 24.71 14.58 3.30
N PRO A 135 24.09 14.21 2.17
CA PRO A 135 22.65 13.97 2.12
C PRO A 135 22.28 12.65 2.81
N LEU A 136 21.13 12.65 3.48
CA LEU A 136 20.51 11.41 3.98
C LEU A 136 19.73 10.74 2.85
N ILE A 137 19.91 9.43 2.70
CA ILE A 137 19.15 8.59 1.78
C ILE A 137 18.40 7.54 2.59
N VAL A 138 17.08 7.48 2.42
CA VAL A 138 16.21 6.50 3.07
C VAL A 138 15.38 5.83 1.99
N GLN A 139 15.43 4.50 1.93
CA GLN A 139 14.66 3.71 0.98
C GLN A 139 14.19 2.43 1.68
N TYR A 140 12.93 2.08 1.45
CA TYR A 140 12.35 0.82 1.88
C TYR A 140 11.15 0.51 0.99
N GLU A 141 10.69 -0.73 1.05
CA GLU A 141 9.60 -1.24 0.24
C GLU A 141 8.42 -1.61 1.13
N VAL A 142 7.21 -1.33 0.65
CA VAL A 142 5.96 -1.68 1.33
C VAL A 142 5.03 -2.31 0.32
N ASN A 143 4.43 -3.43 0.71
CA ASN A 143 3.39 -4.09 -0.07
C ASN A 143 2.14 -4.34 0.79
N PHE A 144 1.02 -3.74 0.42
CA PHE A 144 -0.29 -4.00 1.02
C PHE A 144 -0.94 -5.24 0.40
N GLN A 145 -0.46 -6.42 0.77
CA GLN A 145 -0.82 -7.71 0.15
C GLN A 145 -2.32 -8.06 0.16
N LYS A 146 -3.12 -7.46 1.06
CA LYS A 146 -4.58 -7.66 1.16
C LYS A 146 -5.36 -6.36 0.93
N GLY A 147 -4.70 -5.33 0.40
CA GLY A 147 -5.18 -3.96 0.48
C GLY A 147 -5.08 -3.38 1.88
N ILE A 148 -5.44 -2.10 2.00
CA ILE A 148 -5.50 -1.37 3.27
C ILE A 148 -6.68 -0.41 3.25
N ASP A 149 -7.52 -0.50 4.27
CA ASP A 149 -8.66 0.40 4.47
C ASP A 149 -8.24 1.62 5.29
N CYS A 150 -7.61 1.38 6.44
CA CYS A 150 -7.03 2.43 7.27
C CYS A 150 -5.81 1.92 8.05
N GLY A 151 -4.67 2.58 7.89
CA GLY A 151 -3.42 2.33 8.60
C GLY A 151 -2.21 2.96 7.90
N GLY A 152 -1.14 3.13 8.67
CA GLY A 152 0.14 3.63 8.19
C GLY A 152 1.15 2.51 7.98
N ALA A 153 1.99 2.66 6.96
CA ALA A 153 3.18 1.84 6.75
C ALA A 153 4.42 2.72 6.60
N TYR A 154 4.44 3.85 7.30
CA TYR A 154 5.57 4.75 7.39
C TYR A 154 6.61 4.29 8.41
N ILE A 155 7.83 4.78 8.24
CA ILE A 155 8.93 4.63 9.20
C ILE A 155 9.22 5.97 9.88
N LYS A 156 9.78 5.91 11.09
CA LYS A 156 10.27 7.09 11.82
C LYS A 156 11.76 6.95 12.08
N LEU A 157 12.52 7.99 11.76
CA LEU A 157 13.92 8.11 12.18
C LEU A 157 13.96 8.87 13.50
N LEU A 158 14.24 8.13 14.57
CA LEU A 158 14.25 8.67 15.93
C LEU A 158 15.38 9.69 16.11
N SER A 159 15.10 10.74 16.87
CA SER A 159 16.11 11.76 17.18
C SER A 159 17.13 11.17 18.15
N SER A 160 18.41 11.47 17.91
CA SER A 160 19.48 11.04 18.80
C SER A 160 19.41 11.82 20.12
N SER A 161 19.39 11.10 21.24
CA SER A 161 19.50 11.65 22.59
C SER A 161 20.17 10.62 23.50
N ASP A 162 20.86 11.09 24.53
CA ASP A 162 21.50 10.20 25.52
C ASP A 162 20.48 9.31 26.26
N ASP A 163 19.22 9.75 26.35
CA ASP A 163 18.12 9.03 27.00
C ASP A 163 17.34 8.11 26.04
N LEU A 164 17.80 7.91 24.80
CA LEU A 164 17.08 7.08 23.83
C LEU A 164 17.23 5.60 24.18
N ASP A 165 16.17 5.03 24.75
CA ASP A 165 16.04 3.59 24.99
C ASP A 165 14.94 2.99 24.09
N LEU A 166 15.36 2.12 23.17
CA LEU A 166 14.45 1.44 22.24
C LEU A 166 13.51 0.45 22.95
N GLU A 167 13.86 -0.03 24.14
CA GLU A 167 12.95 -0.84 24.97
C GLU A 167 11.74 -0.03 25.45
N TYR A 168 11.81 1.30 25.43
CA TYR A 168 10.69 2.18 25.80
C TYR A 168 10.15 2.97 24.61
N PHE A 169 10.45 2.56 23.38
CA PHE A 169 9.93 3.21 22.17
C PHE A 169 8.39 3.23 22.15
N PHE A 170 7.77 4.38 21.87
CA PHE A 170 6.31 4.55 21.83
C PHE A 170 5.91 5.66 20.85
N ASP A 171 4.60 5.93 20.75
CA ASP A 171 4.03 6.85 19.75
C ASP A 171 4.59 8.28 19.83
N ARG A 172 4.96 8.74 21.04
CA ARG A 172 5.53 10.08 21.29
C ARG A 172 7.05 10.13 21.41
N THR A 173 7.75 9.02 21.16
CA THR A 173 9.22 9.06 21.12
C THR A 173 9.67 10.09 20.07
N PRO A 174 10.56 11.04 20.43
CA PRO A 174 11.03 12.07 19.51
C PRO A 174 11.63 11.48 18.23
N TYR A 175 11.24 12.05 17.09
CA TYR A 175 11.74 11.67 15.78
C TYR A 175 12.08 12.92 14.97
N THR A 176 13.07 12.78 14.09
CA THR A 176 13.51 13.87 13.20
C THR A 176 12.78 13.80 11.86
N ILE A 177 12.54 12.59 11.34
CA ILE A 177 11.89 12.38 10.04
C ILE A 177 10.83 11.29 10.20
N MET A 178 9.65 11.50 9.62
CA MET A 178 8.64 10.46 9.39
C MET A 178 8.44 10.34 7.89
N PHE A 179 8.66 9.15 7.34
CA PHE A 179 8.66 8.96 5.89
C PHE A 179 7.85 7.72 5.51
N GLY A 180 6.85 7.90 4.64
CA GLY A 180 6.11 6.76 4.09
C GLY A 180 4.62 6.93 3.89
N PRO A 181 3.98 5.90 3.32
CA PRO A 181 2.57 5.94 3.00
C PRO A 181 1.70 5.80 4.25
N ASP A 182 0.60 6.53 4.25
CA ASP A 182 -0.45 6.47 5.25
C ASP A 182 -1.79 6.63 4.55
N LYS A 183 -2.69 5.68 4.78
CA LYS A 183 -4.01 5.69 4.15
C LYS A 183 -5.07 5.53 5.22
N CYS A 184 -6.14 6.31 5.15
CA CYS A 184 -7.36 6.04 5.90
C CYS A 184 -8.61 6.41 5.10
N GLY A 185 -9.35 5.40 4.66
CA GLY A 185 -10.50 5.56 3.77
C GLY A 185 -10.07 6.13 2.41
N GLU A 186 -10.61 7.29 2.07
CA GLU A 186 -10.27 8.04 0.84
C GLU A 186 -9.07 8.97 1.02
N ASP A 187 -8.52 9.11 2.24
CA ASP A 187 -7.34 9.90 2.51
C ASP A 187 -6.08 9.08 2.20
N TYR A 188 -5.27 9.56 1.25
CA TYR A 188 -4.00 8.95 0.84
C TYR A 188 -2.90 9.98 1.01
N LYS A 189 -1.94 9.70 1.90
CA LYS A 189 -0.83 10.60 2.22
C LYS A 189 0.50 9.89 2.09
N LEU A 190 1.51 10.67 1.73
CA LEU A 190 2.91 10.30 1.82
C LEU A 190 3.57 11.29 2.78
N HIS A 191 3.96 10.82 3.96
CA HIS A 191 4.67 11.63 4.96
C HIS A 191 6.10 11.91 4.48
N PHE A 192 6.55 13.15 4.63
CA PHE A 192 7.94 13.59 4.47
C PHE A 192 8.17 14.89 5.27
#